data_AF-A0A6G3D759-F1
#
_entry.id   AF-A0A6G3D759-F1
#
_cell.length_a   1.000
_cell.length_b   1.000
_cell.length_c   1.000
_cell.angle_alpha   90.00
_cell.angle_beta   90.00
_cell.angle_gamma   90.00
#
_symmetry.space_group_name_H-M   'P 1'
#
loop_
_entity.id
_entity.type
_entity.pdbx_description
1 polymer ?
#
loop_
_entity_poly.entity_id
_entity_poly.type
_entity_poly.pdbx_seq_one_letter_code
_entity_poly.pdbx_strand_id
1 'polypeptide(L)'
;MDDSTELDEWEFIGRRGGAVSRLVPGEVLFADPQVKVCAQAAGRELLFDFTDDRAVLSMLRSRHDDEEVMFSNGTKWGVPLAVIGLFAVIYWAGVVRYWESSAARNGYLAIASVLILLLVFFFIRSAVKTWGDKSRQNLRSRAHKYRELAHAARRAGMDVPNRYPHYGPYPFAANFHRETALAESGEERER
;
A
#
# COMPACT_ATOMS: atom_id res chain seq x y z
N MET A 1 21.12 -5.18 1.38
CA MET A 1 21.44 -3.98 2.17
C MET A 1 20.35 -3.96 3.22
N ASP A 2 20.68 -4.54 4.37
CA ASP A 2 19.78 -4.81 5.47
C ASP A 2 20.18 -3.82 6.57
N ASP A 3 19.58 -2.63 6.52
CA ASP A 3 19.48 -1.74 7.68
C ASP A 3 18.05 -1.93 8.16
N SER A 4 17.86 -2.90 9.06
CA SER A 4 16.67 -2.92 9.90
C SER A 4 16.70 -1.63 10.72
N THR A 5 16.11 -0.57 10.17
CA THR A 5 16.01 0.71 10.85
C THR A 5 15.13 0.45 12.07
N GLU A 6 15.78 0.24 13.22
CA GLU A 6 15.10 -0.01 14.48
C GLU A 6 14.32 1.26 14.80
N LEU A 7 13.01 1.23 14.57
CA LEU A 7 12.14 2.39 14.77
C LEU A 7 12.03 2.67 16.26
N ASP A 8 12.24 3.92 16.68
CA ASP A 8 11.98 4.30 18.06
C ASP A 8 10.50 4.09 18.41
N GLU A 9 10.21 4.08 19.71
CA GLU A 9 8.89 3.77 20.27
C GLU A 9 7.72 4.53 19.63
N TRP A 10 7.94 5.76 19.14
CA TRP A 10 6.92 6.64 18.57
C TRP A 10 7.13 6.95 17.08
N GLU A 11 7.97 6.16 16.42
CA GLU A 11 8.35 6.38 15.03
C GLU A 11 7.69 5.38 14.09
N PHE A 12 7.41 5.87 12.88
CA PHE A 12 6.88 5.11 11.77
C PHE A 12 7.49 5.60 10.46
N ILE A 13 7.46 4.74 9.43
CA ILE A 13 7.93 5.09 8.09
C ILE A 13 6.73 5.59 7.28
N GLY A 14 6.89 6.77 6.68
CA GLY A 14 5.91 7.31 5.73
C GLY A 14 5.93 6.57 4.39
N ARG A 15 5.90 7.32 3.29
CA ARG A 15 5.89 6.75 1.93
C ARG A 15 7.24 6.16 1.51
N ARG A 16 7.24 5.01 0.81
CA ARG A 16 8.36 4.42 0.03
C ARG A 16 9.69 4.24 0.79
N GLY A 17 9.69 3.68 2.00
CA GLY A 17 10.95 3.54 2.77
C GLY A 17 11.63 4.89 3.04
N GLY A 18 10.84 5.97 3.04
CA GLY A 18 11.31 7.34 3.18
C GLY A 18 11.66 7.68 4.63
N ALA A 19 11.83 8.98 4.89
CA ALA A 19 12.24 9.48 6.20
C ALA A 19 11.34 8.95 7.34
N VAL A 20 12.01 8.45 8.38
CA VAL A 20 11.39 8.13 9.65
C VAL A 20 10.66 9.37 10.16
N SER A 21 9.40 9.18 10.53
CA SER A 21 8.51 10.24 11.00
C SER A 21 8.02 9.88 12.39
N ARG A 22 7.90 10.88 13.25
CA ARG A 22 7.34 10.71 14.58
C ARG A 22 5.82 10.85 14.53
N LEU A 23 5.12 10.01 15.29
CA LEU A 23 3.69 10.13 15.51
C LEU A 23 3.38 11.49 16.15
N VAL A 24 2.42 12.21 15.59
CA VAL A 24 1.83 13.37 16.27
C VAL A 24 0.90 12.84 17.36
N PRO A 25 1.07 13.23 18.64
CA PRO A 25 0.22 12.74 19.71
C PRO A 25 -1.25 13.04 19.46
N GLY A 26 -2.13 12.13 19.86
CA GLY A 26 -3.56 12.28 19.79
C GLY A 26 -4.06 13.51 20.55
N GLU A 27 -3.37 13.87 21.64
CA GLU A 27 -3.64 15.10 22.40
C GLU A 27 -3.52 16.37 21.54
N VAL A 28 -2.63 16.38 20.54
CA VAL A 28 -2.45 17.50 19.61
C VAL A 28 -3.47 17.43 18.46
N LEU A 29 -3.64 16.24 17.88
CA LEU A 29 -4.57 16.02 16.75
C LEU A 29 -6.04 16.27 17.14
N PHE A 30 -6.42 15.89 18.36
CA PHE A 30 -7.79 15.92 18.85
C PHE A 30 -8.02 17.01 19.91
N ALA A 31 -7.12 17.98 20.02
CA ALA A 31 -7.32 19.19 20.82
C ALA A 31 -8.53 20.01 20.33
N ASP A 32 -8.85 19.96 19.04
CA ASP A 32 -10.13 20.44 18.51
C ASP A 32 -11.26 19.43 18.85
N PRO A 33 -12.27 19.82 19.65
CA PRO A 33 -13.40 18.96 19.98
C PRO A 33 -14.16 18.43 18.75
N GLN A 34 -14.24 19.20 17.67
CA GLN A 34 -14.92 18.75 16.45
C GLN A 34 -14.16 17.60 15.78
N VAL A 35 -12.82 17.69 15.73
CA VAL A 35 -11.99 16.62 15.18
C VAL A 35 -12.06 15.38 16.07
N LYS A 36 -12.08 15.55 17.40
CA LYS A 36 -12.26 14.44 18.35
C LYS A 36 -13.60 13.72 18.15
N VAL A 37 -14.70 14.44 17.99
CA VAL A 37 -16.02 13.85 17.71
C VAL A 37 -16.02 13.10 16.39
N CYS A 38 -15.42 13.69 15.34
CA CYS A 38 -15.24 13.03 14.04
C CYS A 38 -14.41 11.74 14.16
N ALA A 39 -13.34 11.75 14.96
CA ALA A 39 -12.50 10.59 15.19
C ALA A 39 -13.26 9.47 15.91
N GLN A 40 -14.05 9.80 16.94
CA GLN A 40 -14.89 8.82 17.64
C GLN A 40 -15.99 8.25 16.76
N ALA A 41 -16.62 9.07 15.91
CA ALA A 41 -17.62 8.60 14.96
C ALA A 41 -17.01 7.65 13.93
N ALA A 42 -15.86 8.02 13.34
CA ALA A 42 -15.10 7.17 12.44
C ALA A 42 -14.62 5.88 13.12
N GLY A 43 -14.25 5.95 14.40
CA GLY A 43 -13.79 4.78 15.14
C GLY A 43 -14.88 3.73 15.36
N ARG A 44 -16.14 4.18 15.55
CA ARG A 44 -17.30 3.26 15.57
C ARG A 44 -17.58 2.65 14.21
N GLU A 45 -17.42 3.42 13.14
CA GLU A 45 -17.64 2.95 11.76
C GLU A 45 -16.59 1.91 11.35
N LEU A 46 -15.31 2.17 11.65
CA LEU A 46 -14.16 1.36 11.20
C LEU A 46 -13.64 0.38 12.25
N LEU A 47 -14.34 0.26 13.39
CA LEU A 47 -13.97 -0.58 14.53
C LEU A 47 -12.49 -0.37 14.90
N PHE A 48 -12.11 0.88 15.15
CA PHE A 48 -10.73 1.28 15.42
C PHE A 48 -10.69 2.51 16.34
N ASP A 49 -9.85 2.48 17.36
CA ASP A 49 -9.68 3.65 18.23
C ASP A 49 -8.64 4.61 17.65
N PHE A 50 -9.11 5.67 16.99
CA PHE A 50 -8.22 6.72 16.48
C PHE A 50 -7.63 7.60 17.57
N THR A 51 -8.15 7.54 18.80
CA THR A 51 -7.67 8.34 19.94
C THR A 51 -6.62 7.62 20.77
N ASP A 52 -6.40 6.33 20.52
CA ASP A 52 -5.28 5.58 21.08
C ASP A 52 -4.05 5.67 20.16
N ASP A 53 -3.04 6.40 20.64
CA ASP A 53 -1.78 6.61 19.92
C ASP A 53 -1.03 5.30 19.64
N ARG A 54 -1.16 4.29 20.50
CA ARG A 54 -0.53 2.97 20.27
C ARG A 54 -1.21 2.22 19.15
N ALA A 55 -2.54 2.22 19.13
CA ALA A 55 -3.31 1.63 18.05
C ALA A 55 -3.00 2.31 16.71
N VAL A 56 -2.97 3.65 16.69
CA VAL A 56 -2.61 4.44 15.50
C VAL A 56 -1.19 4.13 15.05
N LEU A 57 -0.22 4.07 15.95
CA LEU A 57 1.16 3.76 15.61
C LEU A 57 1.30 2.36 15.01
N SER A 58 0.66 1.36 15.63
CA SER A 58 0.63 -0.02 15.13
C SER A 58 0.07 -0.07 13.71
N MET A 59 -1.07 0.60 13.49
CA MET A 59 -1.68 0.74 12.16
C MET A 59 -0.74 1.40 11.15
N LEU A 60 -0.03 2.47 11.53
CA LEU A 60 0.91 3.16 10.64
C LEU A 60 2.10 2.28 10.25
N ARG A 61 2.60 1.45 11.18
CA ARG A 61 3.66 0.47 10.93
C ARG A 61 3.19 -0.65 10.02
N SER A 62 2.05 -1.29 10.33
CA SER A 62 1.48 -2.34 9.46
C SER A 62 1.17 -1.82 8.05
N ARG A 63 0.81 -0.53 7.94
CA ARG A 63 0.59 0.13 6.65
C ARG A 63 1.89 0.28 5.85
N HIS A 64 3.02 0.52 6.50
CA HIS A 64 4.32 0.49 5.83
C HIS A 64 4.61 -0.92 5.28
N ASP A 65 4.41 -1.96 6.09
CA ASP A 65 4.59 -3.35 5.65
C ASP A 65 3.68 -3.71 4.45
N ASP A 66 2.44 -3.19 4.44
CA ASP A 66 1.55 -3.34 3.28
C ASP A 66 2.10 -2.67 2.02
N GLU A 67 2.66 -1.46 2.15
CA GLU A 67 3.29 -0.75 1.03
C GLU A 67 4.53 -1.48 0.51
N GLU A 68 5.37 -2.02 1.40
CA GLU A 68 6.54 -2.82 1.02
C GLU A 68 6.16 -4.10 0.27
N VAL A 69 5.14 -4.82 0.74
CA VAL A 69 4.64 -6.02 0.07
C VAL A 69 4.08 -5.68 -1.32
N MET A 70 3.32 -4.58 -1.43
CA MET A 70 2.84 -4.10 -2.73
C MET A 70 3.99 -3.74 -3.69
N PHE A 71 5.01 -3.05 -3.19
CA PHE A 71 6.16 -2.64 -3.98
C PHE A 71 7.04 -3.82 -4.40
N SER A 72 7.29 -4.76 -3.48
CA SER A 72 8.02 -5.99 -3.74
C SER A 72 7.33 -6.83 -4.81
N ASN A 73 6.00 -7.01 -4.70
CA ASN A 73 5.22 -7.71 -5.72
C ASN A 73 5.23 -6.99 -7.07
N GLY A 74 5.12 -5.66 -7.07
CA GLY A 74 5.24 -4.84 -8.28
C GLY A 74 6.59 -5.01 -8.97
N THR A 75 7.68 -5.00 -8.21
CA THR A 75 9.05 -5.19 -8.71
C THR A 75 9.27 -6.61 -9.24
N LYS A 76 8.85 -7.63 -8.46
CA LYS A 76 9.01 -9.05 -8.79
C LYS A 76 8.42 -9.44 -10.13
N TRP A 77 7.28 -8.85 -10.49
CA TRP A 77 6.57 -9.18 -11.73
C TRP A 77 6.77 -8.12 -12.82
N GLY A 78 6.86 -6.84 -12.44
CA GLY A 78 7.00 -5.73 -13.37
C GLY A 78 8.38 -5.68 -14.03
N VAL A 79 9.46 -5.95 -13.30
CA VAL A 79 10.83 -5.92 -13.87
C VAL A 79 11.01 -6.99 -14.94
N PRO A 80 10.70 -8.28 -14.70
CA PRO A 80 10.79 -9.30 -15.75
C PRO A 80 9.91 -8.98 -16.96
N LEU A 81 8.69 -8.48 -16.75
CA LEU A 81 7.78 -8.10 -17.83
C LEU A 81 8.37 -6.96 -18.67
N ALA A 82 8.96 -5.93 -18.04
CA ALA A 82 9.59 -4.82 -18.73
C ALA A 82 10.83 -5.26 -19.53
N VAL A 83 11.67 -6.12 -18.95
CA VAL A 83 12.87 -6.65 -19.60
C VAL A 83 12.49 -7.51 -20.81
N ILE A 84 11.58 -8.48 -20.62
CA ILE A 84 11.14 -9.38 -21.70
C ILE A 84 10.40 -8.58 -22.79
N GLY A 85 9.54 -7.63 -22.42
CA GLY A 85 8.89 -6.73 -23.36
C GLY A 85 9.89 -5.90 -24.17
N LEU A 86 10.91 -5.33 -23.53
CA LEU A 86 11.96 -4.55 -24.19
C LEU A 86 12.74 -5.41 -25.20
N PHE A 87 13.23 -6.58 -24.79
CA PHE A 87 13.96 -7.47 -25.70
C PHE A 87 13.08 -8.02 -26.83
N ALA A 88 11.79 -8.28 -26.56
CA ALA A 88 10.82 -8.65 -27.58
C ALA A 88 10.70 -7.58 -28.66
N VAL A 89 10.59 -6.31 -28.27
CA VAL A 89 10.51 -5.16 -29.19
C VAL A 89 11.82 -4.96 -29.96
N ILE A 90 12.97 -4.98 -29.27
CA ILE A 90 14.29 -4.79 -29.92
C ILE A 90 14.55 -5.87 -30.96
N TYR A 91 14.32 -7.15 -30.62
CA TYR A 91 14.52 -8.25 -31.55
C TYR A 91 13.58 -8.19 -32.75
N TRP A 92 12.31 -7.81 -32.54
CA TRP A 92 11.36 -7.63 -33.63
C TRP A 92 11.75 -6.47 -34.56
N ALA A 93 12.16 -5.34 -33.99
CA ALA A 93 12.54 -4.15 -34.74
C ALA A 93 13.89 -4.31 -35.50
N GLY A 94 14.84 -5.04 -34.93
CA GLY A 94 16.20 -5.17 -35.47
C GLY A 94 16.45 -6.44 -36.29
N VAL A 95 16.08 -7.61 -35.76
CA VAL A 95 16.55 -8.91 -36.30
C VAL A 95 15.51 -9.52 -37.25
N VAL A 96 14.27 -9.65 -36.76
CA VAL A 96 13.18 -10.30 -37.50
C VAL A 96 12.81 -9.56 -38.79
N ARG A 97 12.89 -8.24 -38.77
CA ARG A 97 12.50 -7.41 -39.93
C ARG A 97 13.50 -7.47 -41.08
N TYR A 98 14.74 -7.88 -40.81
CA TYR A 98 15.85 -7.77 -41.77
C TYR A 98 16.59 -9.09 -42.06
N TRP A 99 16.56 -10.10 -41.17
CA TRP A 99 17.54 -11.21 -41.24
C TRP A 99 17.01 -12.64 -41.10
N GLU A 100 15.75 -12.90 -40.72
CA GLU A 100 15.26 -14.26 -40.44
C GLU A 100 14.17 -14.79 -41.38
N SER A 101 14.10 -16.13 -41.51
CA SER A 101 13.03 -16.82 -42.24
C SER A 101 11.67 -16.69 -41.53
N SER A 102 10.57 -16.72 -42.29
CA SER A 102 9.21 -16.59 -41.75
C SER A 102 8.88 -17.61 -40.65
N ALA A 103 9.47 -18.81 -40.69
CA ALA A 103 9.25 -19.85 -39.68
C ALA A 103 9.90 -19.53 -38.33
N ALA A 104 11.16 -19.06 -38.33
CA ALA A 104 11.88 -18.66 -37.12
C ALA A 104 11.20 -17.45 -36.45
N ARG A 105 10.81 -16.46 -37.27
CA ARG A 105 10.00 -15.31 -36.85
C ARG A 105 8.71 -15.71 -36.13
N ASN A 106 7.96 -16.67 -36.68
CA ASN A 106 6.69 -17.12 -36.10
C ASN A 106 6.91 -17.90 -34.79
N GLY A 107 7.95 -18.75 -34.74
CA GLY A 107 8.32 -19.47 -33.53
C GLY A 107 8.70 -18.53 -32.38
N TYR A 108 9.52 -17.52 -32.68
CA TYR A 108 9.88 -16.49 -31.70
C TYR A 108 8.66 -15.72 -31.18
N LEU A 109 7.80 -15.23 -32.08
CA LEU A 109 6.60 -14.49 -31.71
C LEU A 109 5.66 -15.32 -30.84
N ALA A 110 5.52 -16.62 -31.13
CA ALA A 110 4.72 -17.52 -30.31
C ALA A 110 5.30 -17.65 -28.88
N ILE A 111 6.60 -17.91 -28.74
CA ILE A 111 7.26 -18.05 -27.43
C ILE A 111 7.20 -16.74 -26.64
N ALA A 112 7.55 -15.61 -27.28
CA ALA A 112 7.52 -14.29 -26.63
C ALA A 112 6.09 -13.94 -26.16
N SER A 113 5.08 -14.21 -27.00
CA SER A 113 3.68 -13.96 -26.63
C SER A 113 3.25 -14.82 -25.45
N VAL A 114 3.61 -16.11 -25.43
CA VAL A 114 3.29 -17.00 -24.29
C VAL A 114 3.96 -16.51 -23.01
N LEU A 115 5.23 -16.11 -23.06
CA LEU A 115 5.95 -15.58 -21.88
C LEU A 115 5.32 -14.28 -21.37
N ILE A 116 4.97 -13.35 -22.26
CA ILE A 116 4.29 -12.11 -21.90
C ILE A 116 2.94 -12.41 -21.26
N LEU A 117 2.13 -13.30 -21.85
CA LEU A 117 0.83 -13.68 -21.31
C LEU A 117 0.94 -14.31 -19.92
N LEU A 118 1.92 -15.20 -19.70
CA LEU A 118 2.18 -15.79 -18.40
C LEU A 118 2.56 -14.73 -17.36
N LEU A 119 3.47 -13.81 -17.70
CA LEU A 119 3.89 -12.74 -16.79
C LEU A 119 2.73 -11.80 -16.45
N VAL A 120 1.93 -11.41 -17.44
CA VAL A 120 0.73 -10.60 -17.24
C VAL A 120 -0.27 -11.35 -16.35
N PHE A 121 -0.49 -12.64 -16.59
CA PHE A 121 -1.37 -13.47 -15.76
C PHE A 121 -0.91 -13.52 -14.29
N PHE A 122 0.37 -13.79 -14.04
CA PHE A 122 0.90 -13.83 -12.68
C PHE A 122 0.91 -12.45 -12.01
N PHE A 123 1.19 -11.39 -12.77
CA PHE A 123 1.09 -10.01 -12.29
C PHE A 123 -0.34 -9.69 -11.83
N ILE A 124 -1.34 -9.93 -12.68
CA ILE A 124 -2.75 -9.68 -12.37
C ILE A 124 -3.19 -10.54 -11.19
N ARG A 125 -2.86 -11.83 -11.18
CA ARG A 125 -3.19 -12.73 -10.06
C ARG A 125 -2.61 -12.22 -8.73
N SER A 126 -1.35 -11.77 -8.74
CA SER A 126 -0.70 -11.21 -7.55
C SER A 126 -1.38 -9.92 -7.10
N ALA A 127 -1.68 -9.02 -8.03
CA ALA A 127 -2.36 -7.76 -7.75
C ALA A 127 -3.75 -8.01 -7.15
N VAL A 128 -4.56 -8.89 -7.76
CA VAL A 128 -5.90 -9.26 -7.26
C VAL A 128 -5.82 -9.86 -5.85
N LYS A 129 -4.83 -10.72 -5.57
CA LYS A 129 -4.65 -11.29 -4.23
C LYS A 129 -4.35 -10.20 -3.19
N THR A 130 -3.41 -9.30 -3.48
CA THR A 130 -2.99 -8.25 -2.53
C THR A 130 -4.04 -7.14 -2.39
N TRP A 131 -4.79 -6.85 -3.45
CA TRP A 131 -5.84 -5.83 -3.42
C TRP A 131 -7.14 -6.36 -2.84
N GLY A 132 -7.47 -7.62 -3.11
CA GLY A 132 -8.68 -8.30 -2.64
C GLY A 132 -8.63 -8.78 -1.18
N ASP A 133 -7.46 -8.73 -0.54
CA ASP A 133 -7.30 -9.04 0.88
C ASP A 133 -8.08 -8.04 1.74
N LYS A 134 -9.16 -8.52 2.35
CA LYS A 134 -10.09 -7.71 3.15
C LYS A 134 -9.42 -7.10 4.38
N SER A 135 -8.47 -7.79 5.00
CA SER A 135 -7.73 -7.28 6.16
C SER A 135 -6.89 -6.07 5.76
N ARG A 136 -6.17 -6.18 4.63
CA ARG A 136 -5.41 -5.06 4.05
C ARG A 136 -6.31 -3.91 3.62
N GLN A 137 -7.51 -4.19 3.10
CA GLN A 137 -8.46 -3.13 2.77
C GLN A 137 -8.97 -2.40 4.03
N ASN A 138 -9.20 -3.10 5.14
CA ASN A 138 -9.53 -2.50 6.44
C ASN A 138 -8.40 -1.62 6.98
N LEU A 139 -7.15 -2.10 6.89
CA LEU A 139 -5.98 -1.31 7.23
C LEU A 139 -5.90 -0.03 6.40
N ARG A 140 -6.10 -0.13 5.08
CA ARG A 140 -6.09 1.01 4.15
C ARG A 140 -7.24 1.99 4.42
N SER A 141 -8.43 1.51 4.78
CA SER A 141 -9.57 2.38 5.12
C SER A 141 -9.34 3.15 6.42
N ARG A 142 -8.84 2.48 7.46
CA ARG A 142 -8.43 3.13 8.72
C ARG A 142 -7.34 4.17 8.49
N ALA A 143 -6.29 3.82 7.75
CA ALA A 143 -5.21 4.76 7.45
C ALA A 143 -5.65 5.92 6.54
N HIS A 144 -6.59 5.68 5.62
CA HIS A 144 -7.21 6.74 4.83
C HIS A 144 -7.96 7.71 5.75
N LYS A 145 -8.77 7.20 6.67
CA LYS A 145 -9.56 8.02 7.59
C LYS A 145 -8.69 8.81 8.59
N TYR A 146 -7.64 8.18 9.12
CA TYR A 146 -6.67 8.86 9.97
C TYR A 146 -6.02 10.06 9.26
N ARG A 147 -5.67 9.91 7.98
CA ARG A 147 -5.16 11.02 7.17
C ARG A 147 -6.18 12.15 7.03
N GLU A 148 -7.46 11.84 6.81
CA GLU A 148 -8.51 12.86 6.76
C GLU A 148 -8.62 13.63 8.08
N LEU A 149 -8.57 12.92 9.21
CA LEU A 149 -8.60 13.51 10.55
C LEU A 149 -7.38 14.42 10.79
N ALA A 150 -6.18 13.96 10.41
CA ALA A 150 -4.97 14.78 10.49
C ALA A 150 -5.06 16.05 9.63
N HIS A 151 -5.62 15.96 8.42
CA HIS A 151 -5.86 17.14 7.59
C HIS A 151 -6.93 18.05 8.18
N ALA A 152 -7.95 17.51 8.84
CA ALA A 152 -8.97 18.29 9.53
C ALA A 152 -8.37 19.05 10.72
N ALA A 153 -7.60 18.38 11.58
CA ALA A 153 -6.87 18.99 12.70
C ALA A 153 -5.98 20.14 12.23
N ARG A 154 -5.22 19.92 11.16
CA ARG A 154 -4.38 20.97 10.56
C ARG A 154 -5.21 22.16 10.04
N ARG A 155 -6.36 21.90 9.38
CA ARG A 155 -7.27 22.97 8.93
C ARG A 155 -7.88 23.74 10.09
N ALA A 156 -8.06 23.10 11.25
CA ALA A 156 -8.51 23.72 12.48
C ALA A 156 -7.41 24.50 13.22
N GLY A 157 -6.17 24.53 12.69
CA GLY A 157 -5.06 25.28 13.27
C GLY A 157 -4.26 24.52 14.33
N MET A 158 -4.43 23.19 14.45
CA MET A 158 -3.60 22.36 15.33
C MET A 158 -2.17 22.27 14.81
N ASP A 159 -1.20 22.09 15.70
CA ASP A 159 0.23 21.97 15.40
C ASP A 159 0.57 20.61 14.76
N VAL A 160 0.11 20.43 13.52
CA VAL A 160 0.31 19.22 12.72
C VAL A 160 1.31 19.53 11.60
N PRO A 161 2.44 18.80 11.52
CA PRO A 161 3.46 19.04 10.51
C PRO A 161 2.92 19.05 9.08
N ASN A 162 3.56 19.84 8.22
CA ASN A 162 3.16 19.89 6.82
C ASN A 162 3.42 18.54 6.14
N ARG A 163 2.44 18.07 5.37
CA ARG A 163 2.43 16.76 4.68
C ARG A 163 2.30 15.54 5.61
N TYR A 164 2.10 15.72 6.92
CA TYR A 164 1.70 14.63 7.82
C TYR A 164 0.41 13.96 7.32
N PRO A 165 0.25 12.63 7.47
CA PRO A 165 1.19 11.61 7.98
C PRO A 165 2.22 11.07 6.97
N HIS A 166 2.70 11.91 6.04
CA HIS A 166 3.81 11.62 5.13
C HIS A 166 3.59 10.47 4.13
N TYR A 167 2.32 10.17 3.81
CA TYR A 167 1.95 9.18 2.79
C TYR A 167 0.97 9.70 1.72
N GLY A 168 0.72 8.92 0.66
CA GLY A 168 -0.19 9.29 -0.44
C GLY A 168 -1.65 8.87 -0.20
N PRO A 169 -2.62 9.38 -0.99
CA PRO A 169 -3.99 8.88 -0.95
C PRO A 169 -4.06 7.41 -1.42
N TYR A 170 -4.97 6.61 -0.85
CA TYR A 170 -5.30 5.24 -1.29
C TYR A 170 -6.70 5.17 -1.90
N PRO A 171 -6.93 5.77 -3.08
CA PRO A 171 -8.29 5.87 -3.62
C PRO A 171 -8.86 4.52 -4.10
N PHE A 172 -8.03 3.51 -4.38
CA PHE A 172 -8.47 2.31 -5.11
C PHE A 172 -8.65 1.03 -4.26
N ALA A 173 -8.42 1.07 -2.94
CA ALA A 173 -8.42 -0.16 -2.13
C ALA A 173 -8.81 0.01 -0.64
N ALA A 174 -9.56 1.07 -0.32
CA ALA A 174 -9.92 1.42 1.05
C ALA A 174 -11.38 1.06 1.41
N ASN A 175 -11.88 -0.10 0.94
CA ASN A 175 -13.22 -0.56 1.30
C ASN A 175 -13.19 -1.25 2.66
N PHE A 176 -14.04 -0.83 3.58
CA PHE A 176 -14.13 -1.46 4.90
C PHE A 176 -15.04 -2.70 4.87
N HIS A 177 -14.54 -3.80 5.40
CA HIS A 177 -15.19 -5.11 5.54
C HIS A 177 -15.38 -5.41 7.03
N ARG A 178 -16.56 -5.07 7.54
CA ARG A 178 -16.90 -5.18 8.97
C ARG A 178 -16.77 -6.61 9.51
N GLU A 179 -17.21 -7.62 8.75
CA GLU A 179 -17.12 -9.03 9.15
C GLU A 179 -15.68 -9.46 9.42
N THR A 180 -14.76 -9.08 8.54
CA THR A 180 -13.33 -9.37 8.71
C THR A 180 -12.73 -8.65 9.91
N ALA A 181 -13.10 -7.37 10.13
CA ALA A 181 -12.63 -6.62 11.29
C ALA A 181 -13.12 -7.23 12.63
N LEU A 182 -14.35 -7.75 12.67
CA LEU A 182 -14.88 -8.42 13.85
C LEU A 182 -14.16 -9.74 14.12
N ALA A 183 -13.88 -10.53 13.10
CA ALA A 183 -13.10 -11.77 13.22
C ALA A 183 -11.70 -11.51 13.79
N GLU A 184 -10.98 -10.50 13.28
CA GLU A 184 -9.66 -10.10 13.78
C GLU A 184 -9.71 -9.70 15.26
N SER A 185 -10.72 -8.93 15.67
CA SER A 185 -10.88 -8.51 17.08
C SER A 185 -11.25 -9.65 18.04
N GLY A 186 -11.84 -10.74 17.51
CA GLY A 186 -12.13 -11.95 18.27
C GLY A 186 -10.88 -12.78 18.51
N GLU A 187 -10.05 -12.95 17.47
CA GLU A 187 -8.78 -13.68 17.55
C GLU A 187 -7.77 -12.98 18.47
N GLU A 188 -7.76 -11.65 18.52
CA GLU A 188 -6.91 -10.87 19.46
C GLU A 188 -7.33 -11.02 20.93
N ARG A 189 -8.59 -11.39 21.23
CA ARG A 189 -9.05 -11.64 22.61
C ARG A 189 -8.71 -13.04 23.13
N GLU A 190 -8.38 -13.97 22.25
CA GLU A 190 -8.06 -15.36 22.59
C GLU A 190 -6.54 -15.60 22.74
N ARG A 191 -5.71 -14.62 22.39
CA ARG A 191 -4.25 -14.63 22.59
C ARG A 191 -3.86 -13.83 23.83
#